data_AF-A0A4R4WU44-F1
#
_entry.id   AF-A0A4R4WU44-F1
#
_cell.length_a   1.000
_cell.length_b   1.000
_cell.length_c   1.000
_cell.angle_alpha   90.00
_cell.angle_beta   90.00
_cell.angle_gamma   90.00
#
_symmetry.space_group_name_H-M   'P 1'
#
loop_
_entity.id
_entity.type
_entity.pdbx_description
1 polymer ?
#
loop_
_entity_poly.entity_id
_entity_poly.type
_entity_poly.pdbx_seq_one_letter_code
_entity_poly.pdbx_strand_id
1 'polypeptide(L)'
;MEGDVQLTQHGTKAVMWHNTSTNGLTGTRNNITNTWWAAGDDNLRDRRIARGPYTGEQVYTLRQWLDHVRSTGLIALLEVKPEARAVLSDPAYAAGAWKEISDPIKERQASQRILVYSLDSWIHTELAKRHPASSRAPRPAGPTA
;
A
#
# COMPACT_ATOMS: atom_id res chain seq x y z
N MET A 1 -8.53 -9.09 -5.84
CA MET A 1 -7.17 -8.77 -6.31
C MET A 1 -6.32 -8.47 -5.10
N GLU A 2 -5.17 -9.10 -5.01
CA GLU A 2 -4.21 -8.90 -3.92
C GLU A 2 -3.11 -7.92 -4.36
N GLY A 3 -2.61 -7.12 -3.43
CA GLY A 3 -1.51 -6.20 -3.67
C GLY A 3 -0.71 -5.87 -2.42
N ASP A 4 0.60 -5.73 -2.60
CA ASP A 4 1.55 -5.35 -1.54
C ASP A 4 1.73 -3.83 -1.50
N VAL A 5 1.54 -3.23 -0.33
CA VAL A 5 1.73 -1.81 -0.05
C VAL A 5 3.06 -1.61 0.67
N GLN A 6 3.89 -0.73 0.12
CA GLN A 6 5.08 -0.20 0.79
C GLN A 6 5.04 1.32 0.89
N LEU A 7 5.91 1.86 1.75
CA LEU A 7 6.10 3.28 1.92
C LEU A 7 7.46 3.70 1.39
N THR A 8 7.45 4.74 0.57
CA THR A 8 8.66 5.47 0.15
C THR A 8 9.30 6.19 1.33
N GLN A 9 10.46 6.81 1.08
CA GLN A 9 11.20 7.57 2.09
C GLN A 9 10.30 8.51 2.88
N HIS A 10 10.42 8.40 4.22
CA HIS A 10 9.67 9.16 5.22
C HIS A 10 8.14 9.03 5.08
N GLY A 11 7.66 8.00 4.38
CA GLY A 11 6.23 7.78 4.18
C GLY A 11 5.58 8.82 3.29
N THR A 12 6.35 9.49 2.42
CA THR A 12 5.82 10.53 1.51
C THR A 12 4.82 9.99 0.49
N LYS A 13 4.84 8.68 0.21
CA LYS A 13 3.88 8.00 -0.67
C LYS A 13 3.75 6.52 -0.34
N ALA A 14 2.50 6.04 -0.33
CA ALA A 14 2.16 4.61 -0.36
C ALA A 14 2.11 4.09 -1.80
N VAL A 15 2.86 3.04 -2.09
CA VAL A 15 3.08 2.48 -3.44
C VAL A 15 2.84 0.97 -3.45
N MET A 16 2.44 0.46 -4.62
CA MET A 16 2.18 -0.96 -4.84
C MET A 16 3.45 -1.66 -5.30
N TRP A 17 4.11 -2.38 -4.40
CA TRP A 17 5.37 -3.04 -4.72
C TRP A 17 5.71 -4.17 -3.75
N HIS A 18 6.02 -5.35 -4.31
CA HIS A 18 6.25 -6.57 -3.54
C HIS A 18 7.65 -6.65 -2.90
N ASN A 19 8.70 -6.29 -3.65
CA ASN A 19 10.09 -6.50 -3.21
C ASN A 19 10.53 -5.44 -2.19
N THR A 20 11.32 -5.80 -1.19
CA THR A 20 11.94 -4.84 -0.23
C THR A 20 12.69 -3.67 -0.91
N SER A 21 13.23 -3.91 -2.10
CA SER A 21 14.00 -2.95 -2.89
C SER A 21 13.38 -2.70 -4.26
N THR A 22 13.87 -1.70 -4.97
CA THR A 22 13.56 -1.40 -6.38
C THR A 22 14.06 -2.48 -7.36
N ASN A 23 14.39 -3.68 -6.88
CA ASN A 23 14.79 -4.81 -7.71
C ASN A 23 13.69 -5.18 -8.71
N GLY A 24 14.00 -5.10 -10.00
CA GLY A 24 13.03 -5.27 -11.08
C GLY A 24 12.55 -3.95 -11.68
N LEU A 25 13.00 -2.81 -11.15
CA LEU A 25 12.82 -1.50 -11.75
C LEU A 25 14.10 -1.02 -12.45
N THR A 26 13.96 -0.03 -13.32
CA THR A 26 15.07 0.77 -13.83
C THR A 26 15.74 1.58 -12.70
N GLY A 27 16.95 2.09 -12.96
CA GLY A 27 17.70 2.92 -12.02
C GLY A 27 18.53 2.10 -11.02
N THR A 28 19.07 2.79 -10.01
CA THR A 28 19.96 2.18 -9.01
C THR A 28 19.15 1.38 -8.00
N ARG A 29 19.57 0.15 -7.70
CA ARG A 29 18.89 -0.66 -6.67
C ARG A 29 18.98 0.02 -5.31
N ASN A 30 17.84 0.25 -4.67
CA ASN A 30 17.74 0.80 -3.32
C ASN A 30 16.49 0.25 -2.62
N ASN A 31 16.43 0.29 -1.29
CA ASN A 31 15.22 -0.06 -0.55
C ASN A 31 14.10 0.94 -0.86
N ILE A 32 12.85 0.48 -0.92
CA ILE A 32 11.71 1.38 -1.18
C ILE A 32 11.61 2.46 -0.09
N THR A 33 11.81 2.08 1.17
CA THR A 33 11.82 2.99 2.32
C THR A 33 12.95 4.02 2.31
N ASN A 34 13.96 3.86 1.45
CA ASN A 34 15.07 4.79 1.27
C ASN A 34 14.99 5.53 -0.07
N THR A 35 13.90 5.35 -0.82
CA THR A 35 13.73 5.95 -2.15
C THR A 35 12.61 6.99 -2.08
N TRP A 36 12.90 8.22 -2.51
CA TRP A 36 11.89 9.26 -2.62
C TRP A 36 10.88 8.95 -3.72
N TRP A 37 9.62 9.33 -3.50
CA TRP A 37 8.60 9.20 -4.55
C TRP A 37 8.92 10.07 -5.77
N ALA A 38 9.16 11.38 -5.58
CA ALA A 38 9.30 12.34 -6.67
C ALA A 38 10.52 13.28 -6.55
N ALA A 39 11.32 13.14 -5.50
CA ALA A 39 12.50 13.98 -5.29
C ALA A 39 13.78 13.27 -5.76
N GLY A 40 14.69 14.03 -6.37
CA GLY A 40 15.94 13.53 -6.92
C GLY A 40 15.80 12.83 -8.28
N ASP A 41 16.93 12.61 -8.93
CA ASP A 41 17.00 12.14 -10.33
C ASP A 41 16.69 10.64 -10.48
N ASP A 42 16.77 9.85 -9.40
CA ASP A 42 16.47 8.41 -9.39
C ASP A 42 15.25 8.08 -8.50
N ASN A 43 14.25 8.97 -8.53
CA ASN A 43 13.01 8.87 -7.77
C ASN A 43 12.13 7.68 -8.23
N LEU A 44 11.25 7.18 -7.36
CA LEU A 44 10.45 5.99 -7.66
C LEU A 44 9.38 6.22 -8.73
N ARG A 45 8.80 7.42 -8.81
CA ARG A 45 7.75 7.78 -9.77
C ARG A 45 8.21 7.63 -11.22
N ASP A 46 9.47 7.97 -11.48
CA ASP A 46 10.03 7.97 -12.83
C ASP A 46 10.68 6.64 -13.22
N ARG A 47 10.80 5.69 -12.29
CA ARG A 47 11.24 4.33 -12.59
C ARG A 47 10.20 3.56 -13.38
N ARG A 48 10.68 2.56 -14.13
CA ARG A 48 9.84 1.62 -14.89
C ARG A 48 10.16 0.19 -14.52
N ILE A 49 9.17 -0.68 -14.63
CA ILE A 49 9.37 -2.12 -14.53
C ILE A 49 10.30 -2.55 -15.67
N ALA A 50 11.41 -3.20 -15.34
CA ALA A 50 12.46 -3.56 -16.28
C ALA A 50 12.40 -5.01 -16.75
N ARG A 51 11.47 -5.82 -16.21
CA ARG A 51 11.39 -7.27 -16.44
C ARG A 51 9.94 -7.76 -16.40
N GLY A 52 9.64 -8.79 -17.20
CA GLY A 52 8.34 -9.47 -17.18
C GLY A 52 7.26 -8.78 -18.05
N PRO A 53 5.99 -9.23 -17.94
CA PRO A 53 4.92 -8.81 -18.86
C PRO A 53 4.53 -7.33 -18.72
N TYR A 54 4.86 -6.69 -17.60
CA TYR A 54 4.56 -5.28 -17.33
C TYR A 54 5.75 -4.36 -17.62
N THR A 55 6.72 -4.80 -18.43
CA THR A 55 7.92 -4.01 -18.75
C THR A 55 7.53 -2.67 -19.36
N GLY A 56 8.13 -1.59 -18.86
CA GLY A 56 7.84 -0.22 -19.28
C GLY A 56 6.71 0.46 -18.50
N GLU A 57 5.98 -0.25 -17.62
CA GLU A 57 4.99 0.35 -16.74
C GLU A 57 5.61 1.04 -15.51
N GLN A 58 4.86 1.95 -14.91
CA GLN A 58 5.22 2.64 -13.66
C GLN A 58 4.81 1.84 -12.43
N VAL A 59 5.42 2.19 -11.28
CA VAL A 59 4.93 1.76 -9.98
C VAL A 59 3.66 2.53 -9.64
N TYR A 60 2.57 1.81 -9.37
CA TYR A 60 1.31 2.43 -8.98
C TYR A 60 1.38 2.95 -7.53
N THR A 61 0.76 4.10 -7.28
CA THR A 61 0.40 4.51 -5.92
C THR A 61 -0.79 3.69 -5.42
N LEU A 62 -0.97 3.61 -4.10
CA LEU A 62 -2.13 2.91 -3.51
C LEU A 62 -3.47 3.43 -4.04
N ARG A 63 -3.63 4.75 -4.23
CA ARG A 63 -4.86 5.34 -4.80
C ARG A 63 -5.13 4.83 -6.21
N GLN A 64 -4.12 4.90 -7.08
CA GLN A 64 -4.26 4.46 -8.48
C GLN A 64 -4.62 2.98 -8.56
N TRP A 65 -4.00 2.14 -7.75
CA TRP A 65 -4.30 0.72 -7.73
C TRP A 65 -5.71 0.43 -7.18
N LEU A 66 -6.14 1.11 -6.12
CA LEU A 66 -7.50 0.96 -5.60
C LEU A 66 -8.54 1.41 -6.63
N ASP A 67 -8.28 2.48 -7.38
CA ASP A 67 -9.15 2.94 -8.48
C ASP A 67 -9.24 1.89 -9.60
N HIS A 68 -8.11 1.28 -9.96
CA HIS A 68 -8.09 0.16 -10.91
C HIS A 68 -8.90 -1.03 -10.39
N VAL A 69 -8.65 -1.50 -9.16
CA VAL A 69 -9.39 -2.64 -8.59
C VAL A 69 -10.88 -2.36 -8.52
N ARG A 70 -11.28 -1.14 -8.13
CA ARG A 70 -12.69 -0.73 -8.12
C ARG A 70 -13.31 -0.84 -9.52
N SER A 71 -12.60 -0.41 -10.56
CA SER A 71 -13.08 -0.47 -11.95
C SER A 71 -13.32 -1.90 -12.45
N THR A 72 -12.66 -2.89 -11.85
CA THR A 72 -12.85 -4.31 -12.18
C THR A 72 -13.97 -4.98 -11.38
N GLY A 73 -14.56 -4.28 -10.41
CA GLY A 73 -15.59 -4.83 -9.51
C GLY A 73 -15.06 -5.85 -8.50
N LEU A 74 -13.74 -6.05 -8.41
CA LEU A 74 -13.12 -7.02 -7.52
C LEU A 74 -12.92 -6.46 -6.10
N ILE A 75 -12.83 -7.38 -5.13
CA ILE A 75 -12.42 -7.08 -3.76
C ILE A 75 -10.92 -6.75 -3.74
N ALA A 76 -10.53 -5.72 -3.00
CA ALA A 76 -9.12 -5.41 -2.73
C ALA A 76 -8.65 -6.12 -1.45
N LEU A 77 -7.55 -6.86 -1.56
CA LEU A 77 -6.81 -7.42 -0.42
C LEU A 77 -5.42 -6.78 -0.40
N LEU A 78 -5.11 -6.03 0.65
CA LEU A 78 -3.91 -5.21 0.77
C LEU A 78 -3.02 -5.71 1.91
N GLU A 79 -1.80 -6.14 1.59
CA GLU A 79 -0.75 -6.39 2.57
C GLU A 79 0.08 -5.13 2.77
N VAL A 80 0.10 -4.55 3.97
CA VAL A 80 1.13 -3.56 4.32
C VAL A 80 2.39 -4.32 4.71
N LYS A 81 3.46 -4.17 3.92
CA LYS A 81 4.67 -4.95 4.10
C LYS A 81 5.42 -4.61 5.39
N PRO A 82 6.07 -5.58 6.06
CA PRO A 82 6.81 -5.36 7.30
C PRO A 82 7.84 -4.23 7.24
N GLU A 83 8.45 -4.00 6.08
CA GLU A 83 9.44 -2.94 5.83
C GLU A 83 8.88 -1.54 6.13
N ALA A 84 7.57 -1.35 5.96
CA ALA A 84 6.91 -0.08 6.28
C ALA A 84 6.99 0.27 7.78
N ARG A 85 7.24 -0.71 8.66
CA ARG A 85 7.26 -0.49 10.12
C ARG A 85 8.23 0.60 10.53
N ALA A 86 9.44 0.62 9.96
CA ALA A 86 10.46 1.61 10.29
C ALA A 86 9.94 3.05 10.08
N VAL A 87 9.17 3.27 9.01
CA VAL A 87 8.56 4.56 8.68
C VAL A 87 7.31 4.82 9.55
N LEU A 88 6.48 3.80 9.75
CA LEU A 88 5.22 3.90 10.50
C LEU A 88 5.41 4.10 12.00
N SER A 89 6.54 3.67 12.55
CA SER A 89 6.88 3.83 13.97
C SER A 89 7.72 5.07 14.27
N ASP A 90 8.23 5.77 13.26
CA ASP A 90 9.04 6.97 13.45
C ASP A 90 8.13 8.17 13.77
N PRO A 91 8.21 8.78 14.96
CA PRO A 91 7.33 9.88 15.36
C PRO A 91 7.44 11.12 14.44
N ALA A 92 8.55 11.31 13.74
CA ALA A 92 8.70 12.44 12.80
C ALA A 92 7.83 12.26 11.55
N TYR A 93 7.53 11.01 11.16
CA TYR A 93 6.90 10.70 9.87
C TYR A 93 5.59 9.92 9.99
N ALA A 94 5.36 9.24 11.12
CA ALA A 94 4.27 8.29 11.32
C ALA A 94 2.90 8.87 10.98
N ALA A 95 2.61 10.11 11.39
CA ALA A 95 1.31 10.73 11.12
C ALA A 95 1.02 10.86 9.62
N GLY A 96 2.00 11.33 8.83
CA GLY A 96 1.88 11.44 7.37
C GLY A 96 1.87 10.07 6.70
N ALA A 97 2.74 9.16 7.15
CA ALA A 97 2.83 7.80 6.63
C ALA A 97 1.53 7.01 6.81
N TRP A 98 0.92 7.06 8.00
CA TRP A 98 -0.38 6.45 8.25
C TRP A 98 -1.48 7.10 7.40
N LYS A 99 -1.44 8.41 7.18
CA LYS A 99 -2.38 9.11 6.30
C LYS A 99 -2.31 8.58 4.86
N GLU A 100 -1.11 8.37 4.33
CA GLU A 100 -0.92 7.82 2.98
C GLU A 100 -1.48 6.41 2.79
N ILE A 101 -1.58 5.60 3.86
CA ILE A 101 -2.24 4.29 3.84
C ILE A 101 -3.74 4.42 4.07
N SER A 102 -4.13 5.13 5.13
CA SER A 102 -5.50 5.14 5.63
C SER A 102 -6.47 5.95 4.77
N ASP A 103 -6.04 7.09 4.22
CA ASP A 103 -6.94 7.97 3.47
C ASP A 103 -7.45 7.29 2.18
N PRO A 104 -6.61 6.68 1.32
CA PRO A 104 -7.09 5.96 0.13
C PRO A 104 -8.15 4.90 0.42
N ILE A 105 -8.01 4.21 1.56
CA ILE A 105 -8.96 3.20 2.04
C ILE A 105 -10.27 3.88 2.49
N LYS A 106 -10.18 4.90 3.35
CA LYS A 106 -11.35 5.62 3.89
C LYS A 106 -12.17 6.31 2.80
N GLU A 107 -11.50 6.87 1.79
CA GLU A 107 -12.11 7.50 0.61
C GLU A 107 -13.02 6.53 -0.16
N ARG A 108 -12.77 5.20 -0.10
CA ARG A 108 -13.41 4.19 -0.97
C ARG A 108 -14.24 3.14 -0.24
N GLN A 109 -14.00 2.92 1.07
CA GLN A 109 -14.59 1.81 1.84
C GLN A 109 -16.13 1.75 1.84
N ALA A 110 -16.83 2.86 1.55
CA ALA A 110 -18.29 2.88 1.43
C ALA A 110 -18.80 2.24 0.11
N SER A 111 -17.96 2.16 -0.92
CA SER A 111 -18.32 1.73 -2.28
C SER A 111 -17.46 0.57 -2.81
N GLN A 112 -16.36 0.25 -2.13
CA GLN A 112 -15.42 -0.79 -2.50
C GLN A 112 -15.09 -1.62 -1.27
N ARG A 113 -15.16 -2.95 -1.41
CA ARG A 113 -14.74 -3.86 -0.34
C ARG A 113 -13.22 -3.94 -0.33
N ILE A 114 -12.62 -3.46 0.76
CA ILE A 114 -11.17 -3.40 0.97
C ILE A 114 -10.85 -4.11 2.28
N LEU A 115 -9.98 -5.11 2.20
CA LEU A 115 -9.40 -5.82 3.34
C LEU A 115 -7.93 -5.40 3.41
N VAL A 116 -7.47 -4.94 4.58
CA VAL A 116 -6.07 -4.54 4.79
C VAL A 116 -5.50 -5.31 5.97
N TYR A 117 -4.30 -5.84 5.80
CA TYR A 117 -3.59 -6.63 6.82
C TYR A 117 -2.09 -6.40 6.75
N SER A 118 -1.36 -7.00 7.69
CA SER A 118 0.10 -7.13 7.63
C SER A 118 0.50 -8.44 8.30
N LEU A 119 1.64 -8.99 7.88
CA LEU A 119 2.31 -10.10 8.56
C LEU A 119 3.17 -9.62 9.74
N ASP A 120 3.48 -8.32 9.83
CA ASP A 120 4.05 -7.74 11.05
C ASP A 120 2.94 -7.49 12.07
N SER A 121 3.07 -8.08 13.26
CA SER A 121 2.03 -8.06 14.30
C SER A 121 1.77 -6.67 14.88
N TRP A 122 2.77 -5.79 14.89
CA TRP A 122 2.61 -4.41 15.33
C TRP A 122 1.83 -3.60 14.29
N ILE A 123 2.19 -3.70 13.00
CA ILE A 123 1.45 -3.06 11.91
C ILE A 123 0.02 -3.59 11.87
N HIS A 124 -0.18 -4.90 11.99
CA HIS A 124 -1.49 -5.52 12.03
C HIS A 124 -2.37 -4.93 13.14
N THR A 125 -1.82 -4.80 14.35
CA THR A 125 -2.51 -4.20 15.50
C THR A 125 -2.88 -2.74 15.24
N GLU A 126 -1.97 -1.95 14.65
CA GLU A 126 -2.21 -0.55 14.33
C GLU A 126 -3.25 -0.37 13.21
N LEU A 127 -3.27 -1.28 12.22
CA LEU A 127 -4.28 -1.34 11.17
C LEU A 127 -5.66 -1.67 11.75
N ALA A 128 -5.76 -2.64 12.66
CA ALA A 128 -7.02 -3.02 13.30
C ALA A 128 -7.65 -1.85 14.08
N LYS A 129 -6.82 -1.02 14.73
CA LYS A 129 -7.27 0.21 15.41
C LYS A 129 -7.78 1.27 14.43
N ARG A 130 -7.12 1.44 13.28
CA ARG A 130 -7.44 2.47 12.28
C ARG A 130 -8.59 2.09 11.36
N HIS A 131 -8.77 0.80 11.12
CA HIS A 131 -9.72 0.23 10.18
C HIS A 131 -10.47 -0.97 10.79
N PRO A 132 -11.28 -0.75 11.85
CA PRO A 132 -11.96 -1.84 12.55
C PRO A 132 -13.01 -2.58 11.70
N ALA A 133 -13.49 -1.96 10.61
CA ALA A 133 -14.45 -2.57 9.70
C ALA A 133 -13.79 -3.54 8.69
N SER A 134 -12.51 -3.32 8.33
CA SER A 134 -11.78 -4.16 7.37
C SER A 134 -11.05 -5.33 8.03
N SER A 135 -10.92 -5.34 9.35
CA SER A 135 -10.37 -6.46 10.14
C SER A 135 -11.43 -7.45 10.60
N ARG A 136 -12.71 -7.15 10.39
CA ARG A 136 -13.82 -7.99 10.82
C ARG A 136 -14.10 -9.08 9.77
N ALA A 137 -14.09 -10.33 10.20
CA ALA A 137 -14.66 -11.44 9.43
C ALA A 137 -16.10 -11.08 8.96
N PRO A 138 -16.58 -11.60 7.83
CA PRO A 138 -17.93 -11.31 7.34
C PRO A 138 -18.95 -11.56 8.46
N ARG A 139 -19.81 -10.59 8.75
CA ARG A 139 -20.96 -10.86 9.64
C ARG A 139 -21.77 -11.99 8.99
N PRO A 140 -22.17 -13.03 9.73
CA PRO A 140 -23.17 -13.95 9.22
C PRO A 140 -24.41 -13.12 8.87
N ALA A 141 -25.00 -13.40 7.70
CA ALA A 141 -26.27 -12.81 7.32
C ALA A 141 -27.24 -13.06 8.47
N GLY A 142 -27.77 -11.98 9.05
CA GLY A 142 -28.84 -12.10 10.03
C GLY A 142 -30.04 -12.81 9.37
N PRO A 143 -30.83 -13.58 10.14
CA PRO A 143 -32.00 -14.23 9.58
C PRO A 143 -32.92 -13.16 8.98
N THR A 144 -33.24 -13.31 7.70
CA THR A 144 -34.37 -12.61 7.08
C THR A 144 -35.63 -12.97 7.85
N ALA A 145 -36.26 -11.96 8.43
CA ALA A 145 -37.60 -12.05 9.01
C ALA A 145 -38.65 -12.27 7.91
#